data_AF-A0AB74BYB1-F1
#
_entry.id   AF-A0AB74BYB1-F1
#
_cell.length_a   1.000
_cell.length_b   1.000
_cell.length_c   1.000
_cell.angle_alpha   90.00
_cell.angle_beta   90.00
_cell.angle_gamma   90.00
#
_symmetry.space_group_name_H-M   'P 1'
#
loop_
_entity.id
_entity.type
_entity.pdbx_description
1 polymer ?
#
loop_
_entity_poly.entity_id
_entity_poly.type
_entity_poly.pdbx_seq_one_letter_code
_entity_poly.pdbx_strand_id
1 'polypeptide(L)'
;MSNDSLATQALHADNGLDGKSDIALPIHLSTTFRYVYNTDQDESLRGPAVCHSTAFPHQPCTNTRARILISSWFGTFCYSRDRAPTRTRLETVLSALIHGPTLTYASGLAAVHAYLVFLKPKRIAIGDGYYGSLQVANLHQQLTGWEALSIRRSADEAHKRGAYLIIDSTLGPPGLQDPFALGADIIMHSGTKCFGGHYDLLCGTLSIQPAREESWFKTLHEQRTILGSVLGSMEVWLGLRSLRTLELRVRRQSENATALVLWLYECLKSEFDYVVKKIVAAVRHASLQEGDMD
;
A
#
# COMPACT_ATOMS: atom_id res chain seq x y z
N MET A 1 -9.64 14.45 9.90
CA MET A 1 -8.61 14.28 8.85
C MET A 1 -8.10 15.66 8.50
N SER A 2 -6.79 15.87 8.37
CA SER A 2 -6.28 17.19 8.02
C SER A 2 -6.66 17.51 6.58
N ASN A 3 -7.06 18.75 6.31
CA ASN A 3 -7.48 19.22 4.99
C ASN A 3 -6.26 19.51 4.09
N ASP A 4 -5.16 18.82 4.35
CA ASP A 4 -3.86 19.08 3.74
C ASP A 4 -3.81 18.49 2.33
N SER A 5 -3.08 19.15 1.43
CA SER A 5 -2.89 18.64 0.07
C SER A 5 -2.07 17.35 0.06
N LEU A 6 -2.17 16.60 -1.04
CA LEU A 6 -1.41 15.35 -1.23
C LEU A 6 0.11 15.59 -1.08
N ALA A 7 0.65 16.67 -1.66
CA ALA A 7 2.05 17.07 -1.47
C ALA A 7 2.40 17.35 -0.01
N THR A 8 1.55 18.06 0.73
CA THR A 8 1.80 18.36 2.15
C THR A 8 1.84 17.07 2.97
N GLN A 9 0.89 16.16 2.75
CA GLN A 9 0.87 14.86 3.43
C GLN A 9 2.11 14.02 3.07
N ALA A 10 2.48 13.98 1.78
CA ALA A 10 3.64 13.23 1.31
C ALA A 10 4.97 13.71 1.92
N LEU A 11 5.04 14.99 2.29
CA LEU A 11 6.22 15.60 2.91
C LEU A 11 6.25 15.48 4.43
N HIS A 12 5.09 15.51 5.09
CA HIS A 12 5.01 15.85 6.51
C HIS A 12 4.13 14.93 7.37
N ALA A 13 3.43 13.95 6.80
CA ALA A 13 2.54 13.08 7.57
C ALA A 13 3.26 12.31 8.70
N ASP A 14 4.56 12.07 8.57
CA ASP A 14 5.40 11.41 9.56
C ASP A 14 6.11 12.37 10.53
N ASN A 15 5.95 13.70 10.41
CA ASN A 15 6.62 14.68 11.27
C ASN A 15 6.33 14.46 12.76
N GLY A 16 5.11 14.04 13.10
CA GLY A 16 4.70 13.79 14.49
C GLY A 16 5.38 12.58 15.15
N LEU A 17 6.09 11.77 14.36
CA LEU A 17 6.86 10.61 14.84
C LEU A 17 8.32 10.97 15.13
N ASP A 18 8.74 12.20 14.83
CA ASP A 18 10.11 12.61 15.08
C ASP A 18 10.34 12.95 16.55
N GLY A 19 11.26 12.20 17.17
CA GLY A 19 11.83 12.55 18.47
C GLY A 19 13.12 13.37 18.35
N LYS A 20 13.58 13.66 17.12
CA LYS A 20 14.83 14.37 16.82
C LYS A 20 14.56 15.58 15.93
N SER A 21 15.56 16.45 15.82
CA SER A 21 15.53 17.67 14.99
C SER A 21 15.93 17.44 13.53
N ASP A 22 16.10 16.18 13.11
CA ASP A 22 16.63 15.86 11.79
C ASP A 22 15.58 16.13 10.71
N ILE A 23 15.87 17.04 9.77
CA ILE A 23 14.96 17.38 8.66
C ILE A 23 14.88 16.21 7.65
N ALA A 24 16.01 15.52 7.45
CA ALA A 24 16.10 14.34 6.60
C ALA A 24 16.09 13.08 7.45
N LEU A 25 15.36 12.07 6.98
CA LEU A 25 15.17 10.83 7.71
C LEU A 25 16.47 10.03 7.88
N PRO A 26 16.81 9.59 9.11
CA PRO A 26 17.89 8.64 9.31
C PRO A 26 17.52 7.26 8.78
N ILE A 27 18.51 6.55 8.22
CA ILE A 27 18.35 5.15 7.79
C ILE A 27 18.68 4.25 8.97
N HIS A 28 17.66 3.70 9.64
CA HIS A 28 17.86 2.72 10.70
C HIS A 28 18.14 1.32 10.14
N LEU A 29 19.39 0.89 10.20
CA LEU A 29 19.84 -0.45 9.81
C LEU A 29 19.86 -1.45 10.98
N SER A 30 19.61 -0.99 12.20
CA SER A 30 19.60 -1.82 13.40
C SER A 30 18.53 -2.92 13.30
N THR A 31 18.95 -4.17 13.50
CA THR A 31 18.05 -5.32 13.53
C THR A 31 17.38 -5.51 14.89
N THR A 32 18.03 -5.04 15.96
CA THR A 32 17.59 -5.13 17.34
C THR A 32 17.77 -3.79 18.02
N PHE A 33 16.93 -3.51 19.02
CA PHE A 33 16.91 -2.27 19.76
C PHE A 33 17.03 -2.56 21.26
N ARG A 34 17.62 -1.62 22.00
CA ARG A 34 17.71 -1.73 23.46
C ARG A 34 16.32 -1.49 24.05
N TYR A 35 15.82 -2.45 24.81
CA TYR A 35 14.60 -2.33 25.61
C TYR A 35 14.95 -2.50 27.09
N VAL A 36 14.21 -1.80 27.96
CA VAL A 36 14.39 -1.90 29.41
C VAL A 36 13.54 -3.07 29.90
N TYR A 37 14.20 -4.13 30.36
CA TYR A 37 13.54 -5.24 31.04
C TYR A 37 12.96 -4.72 32.37
N ASN A 38 11.64 -4.81 32.55
CA ASN A 38 11.03 -4.70 33.86
C ASN A 38 10.47 -6.07 34.21
N THR A 39 11.20 -6.82 35.03
CA THR A 39 10.97 -8.26 35.30
C THR A 39 9.66 -8.56 36.03
N ASP A 40 9.00 -7.53 36.57
CA ASP A 40 7.94 -7.71 37.56
C ASP A 40 6.53 -7.45 37.00
N GLN A 41 6.39 -7.02 35.73
CA GLN A 41 5.07 -6.69 35.15
C GLN A 41 4.80 -7.22 33.73
N ASP A 42 5.76 -7.85 33.05
CA ASP A 42 5.60 -8.22 31.63
C ASP A 42 5.66 -9.74 31.39
N GLU A 43 4.57 -10.44 31.70
CA GLU A 43 4.36 -11.85 31.30
C GLU A 43 4.15 -12.02 29.78
N SER A 44 3.83 -10.93 29.07
CA SER A 44 3.54 -10.89 27.62
C SER A 44 4.71 -11.32 26.72
N LEU A 45 5.93 -11.39 27.27
CA LEU A 45 7.18 -11.67 26.55
C LEU A 45 7.78 -13.06 26.86
N ARG A 46 7.08 -13.93 27.61
CA ARG A 46 7.47 -15.35 27.81
C ARG A 46 6.95 -16.31 26.72
N GLY A 47 6.24 -15.80 25.72
CA GLY A 47 5.83 -16.52 24.49
C GLY A 47 6.54 -15.98 23.24
N PRO A 48 6.34 -16.57 22.04
CA PRO A 48 6.95 -16.09 20.80
C PRO A 48 6.70 -14.57 20.66
N ALA A 49 7.78 -13.80 20.64
CA ALA A 49 7.80 -12.37 20.95
C ALA A 49 6.75 -11.55 20.16
N VAL A 50 5.61 -11.25 20.78
CA VAL A 50 4.67 -10.24 20.30
C VAL A 50 4.84 -9.01 21.18
N CYS A 51 5.59 -8.03 20.69
CA CYS A 51 5.97 -6.84 21.45
C CYS A 51 4.75 -5.91 21.65
N HIS A 52 4.15 -5.92 22.84
CA HIS A 52 3.04 -5.05 23.25
C HIS A 52 3.45 -3.98 24.29
N SER A 53 4.70 -3.52 24.29
CA SER A 53 5.17 -2.52 25.29
C SER A 53 4.73 -1.10 24.93
N THR A 54 3.80 -0.49 25.67
CA THR A 54 3.39 0.92 25.55
C THR A 54 4.24 1.92 26.37
N ALA A 55 5.45 1.56 26.79
CA ALA A 55 6.21 2.39 27.72
C ALA A 55 7.33 3.22 27.06
N PHE A 56 7.13 4.54 26.97
CA PHE A 56 8.23 5.52 27.01
C PHE A 56 7.90 6.60 28.06
N PRO A 57 8.89 7.11 28.82
CA PRO A 57 8.68 8.16 29.80
C PRO A 57 8.46 9.52 29.11
N HIS A 58 7.49 10.25 29.65
CA HIS A 58 7.03 11.58 29.27
C HIS A 58 8.12 12.60 28.89
N GLN A 59 7.92 13.26 27.75
CA GLN A 59 8.05 14.72 27.65
C GLN A 59 6.78 15.29 26.99
N PRO A 60 5.98 16.12 27.68
CA PRO A 60 4.70 16.58 27.15
C PRO A 60 4.91 17.78 26.21
N CYS A 61 4.82 17.56 24.90
CA CYS A 61 4.46 18.64 23.97
C CYS A 61 2.94 18.76 23.92
N THR A 62 2.45 19.84 24.52
CA THR A 62 1.05 20.22 24.67
C THR A 62 0.48 20.77 23.36
N ASN A 63 -0.14 19.94 22.51
CA ASN A 63 -1.31 20.36 21.74
C ASN A 63 -2.10 19.23 21.03
N THR A 64 -3.41 19.27 21.27
CA THR A 64 -4.56 18.85 20.43
C THR A 64 -4.70 17.41 19.90
N ARG A 65 -5.50 16.63 20.66
CA ARG A 65 -6.66 15.76 20.28
C ARG A 65 -6.63 14.78 19.09
N ALA A 66 -5.62 14.73 18.23
CA ALA A 66 -5.49 13.72 17.16
C ALA A 66 -4.58 12.52 17.55
N ARG A 67 -3.94 12.57 18.72
CA ARG A 67 -2.87 11.63 19.11
C ARG A 67 -3.32 10.28 19.67
N ILE A 68 -4.60 10.10 20.01
CA ILE A 68 -5.03 9.00 20.91
C ILE A 68 -5.22 7.64 20.20
N LEU A 69 -5.36 7.59 18.87
CA LEU A 69 -5.50 6.28 18.17
C LEU A 69 -4.20 5.75 17.57
N ILE A 70 -3.21 6.63 17.34
CA ILE A 70 -1.93 6.29 16.71
C ILE A 70 -0.88 5.98 17.78
N SER A 71 -0.83 6.71 18.91
CA SER A 71 0.26 6.58 19.90
C SER A 71 0.25 5.31 20.75
N SER A 72 -0.90 4.66 20.96
CA SER A 72 -1.01 3.45 21.79
C SER A 72 -0.40 2.20 21.12
N TRP A 73 -0.19 2.24 19.80
CA TRP A 73 0.38 1.13 19.05
C TRP A 73 1.88 1.25 18.86
N PHE A 74 2.49 2.44 19.01
CA PHE A 74 3.94 2.64 18.86
C PHE A 74 4.68 2.31 20.15
N GLY A 75 4.72 1.01 20.43
CA GLY A 75 5.55 0.48 21.48
C GLY A 75 7.04 0.59 21.23
N THR A 76 7.84 0.28 22.25
CA THR A 76 9.31 0.22 22.14
C THR A 76 9.70 -0.71 21.00
N PHE A 77 10.55 -0.25 20.07
CA PHE A 77 11.12 -1.14 19.05
C PHE A 77 11.94 -2.21 19.75
N CYS A 78 11.77 -3.48 19.36
CA CYS A 78 12.56 -4.61 19.86
C CYS A 78 13.34 -5.28 18.73
N TYR A 79 12.66 -5.58 17.62
CA TYR A 79 13.25 -6.29 16.48
C TYR A 79 12.71 -5.75 15.16
N SER A 80 13.60 -5.47 14.19
CA SER A 80 13.28 -4.71 12.98
C SER A 80 12.25 -5.36 12.05
N ARG A 81 12.13 -6.69 12.08
CA ARG A 81 11.10 -7.42 11.32
C ARG A 81 9.69 -7.14 11.84
N ASP A 82 9.52 -7.04 13.14
CA ASP A 82 8.25 -6.64 13.74
C ASP A 82 7.97 -5.17 13.41
N ARG A 83 8.81 -4.26 13.94
CA ARG A 83 8.70 -2.81 13.73
C ARG A 83 10.07 -2.16 13.62
N ALA A 84 10.19 -1.16 12.77
CA ALA A 84 11.39 -0.35 12.62
C ALA A 84 11.01 1.13 12.49
N PRO A 85 11.82 2.07 13.03
CA PRO A 85 11.52 3.50 12.97
C PRO A 85 11.28 4.00 11.54
N THR A 86 12.18 3.66 10.61
CA THR A 86 12.05 4.11 9.21
C THR A 86 10.79 3.55 8.56
N ARG A 87 10.48 2.26 8.75
CA ARG A 87 9.31 1.61 8.11
C ARG A 87 8.00 2.20 8.60
N THR A 88 7.94 2.43 9.92
CA THR A 88 6.79 3.06 10.57
C THR A 88 6.46 4.42 9.94
N ARG A 89 7.49 5.19 9.59
CA ARG A 89 7.32 6.51 8.95
C ARG A 89 6.77 6.37 7.53
N LEU A 90 7.32 5.46 6.72
CA LEU A 90 6.79 5.19 5.38
C LEU A 90 5.32 4.75 5.43
N GLU A 91 4.99 3.83 6.34
CA GLU A 91 3.62 3.36 6.55
C GLU A 91 2.68 4.47 6.99
N THR A 92 3.15 5.40 7.81
CA THR A 92 2.39 6.58 8.24
C THR A 92 2.11 7.53 7.07
N VAL A 93 3.13 7.84 6.25
CA VAL A 93 2.95 8.67 5.06
C VAL A 93 1.98 8.02 4.08
N LEU A 94 2.16 6.73 3.79
CA LEU A 94 1.23 6.00 2.90
C LEU A 94 -0.18 5.96 3.46
N SER A 95 -0.34 5.78 4.77
CA SER A 95 -1.66 5.75 5.41
C SER A 95 -2.37 7.10 5.30
N ALA A 96 -1.62 8.21 5.39
CA ALA A 96 -2.16 9.54 5.14
C ALA A 96 -2.59 9.70 3.68
N LEU A 97 -1.74 9.35 2.72
CA LEU A 97 -2.00 9.51 1.28
C LEU A 97 -3.18 8.66 0.79
N ILE A 98 -3.35 7.45 1.33
CA ILE A 98 -4.38 6.48 0.91
C ILE A 98 -5.64 6.61 1.78
N HIS A 99 -5.59 7.36 2.87
CA HIS A 99 -6.67 7.52 3.86
C HIS A 99 -7.07 6.20 4.56
N GLY A 100 -6.13 5.28 4.72
CA GLY A 100 -6.35 4.04 5.47
C GLY A 100 -5.06 3.42 6.00
N PRO A 101 -5.11 2.69 7.13
CA PRO A 101 -3.94 2.08 7.74
C PRO A 101 -3.23 1.16 6.75
N THR A 102 -1.93 1.40 6.55
CA THR A 102 -1.15 0.80 5.48
C THR A 102 0.06 0.04 6.00
N LEU A 103 0.24 -1.18 5.49
CA LEU A 103 1.42 -2.02 5.72
C LEU A 103 2.28 -2.12 4.46
N THR A 104 3.59 -2.16 4.65
CA THR A 104 4.57 -2.34 3.57
C THR A 104 5.16 -3.75 3.55
N TYR A 105 5.46 -4.21 2.34
CA TYR A 105 5.98 -5.54 2.02
C TYR A 105 7.14 -5.43 1.03
N ALA A 106 7.99 -6.47 0.99
CA ALA A 106 9.17 -6.53 0.13
C ALA A 106 8.88 -6.36 -1.38
N SER A 107 7.68 -6.70 -1.85
CA SER A 107 7.26 -6.52 -3.24
C SER A 107 5.73 -6.52 -3.37
N GLY A 108 5.21 -6.10 -4.53
CA GLY A 108 3.79 -6.21 -4.83
C GLY A 108 3.27 -7.65 -4.71
N LEU A 109 4.05 -8.64 -5.19
CA LEU A 109 3.67 -10.05 -5.08
C LEU A 109 3.68 -10.56 -3.63
N ALA A 110 4.58 -10.05 -2.79
CA ALA A 110 4.57 -10.35 -1.36
C ALA A 110 3.32 -9.78 -0.67
N ALA A 111 2.84 -8.60 -1.08
CA ALA A 111 1.58 -8.04 -0.64
C ALA A 111 0.38 -8.87 -1.12
N VAL A 112 0.39 -9.34 -2.38
CA VAL A 112 -0.64 -10.26 -2.90
C VAL A 112 -0.70 -11.53 -2.08
N HIS A 113 0.46 -12.16 -1.85
CA HIS A 113 0.56 -13.34 -1.03
C HIS A 113 0.02 -13.11 0.38
N ALA A 114 0.35 -11.97 1.00
CA ALA A 114 -0.07 -11.63 2.35
C ALA A 114 -1.60 -11.52 2.48
N TYR A 115 -2.30 -10.82 1.58
CA TYR A 115 -3.76 -10.73 1.70
C TYR A 115 -4.45 -12.08 1.42
N LEU A 116 -3.86 -12.96 0.58
CA LEU A 116 -4.41 -14.29 0.32
C LEU A 116 -4.27 -15.20 1.56
N VAL A 117 -3.11 -15.16 2.23
CA VAL A 117 -2.90 -15.87 3.51
C VAL A 117 -3.83 -15.32 4.60
N PHE A 118 -4.07 -14.02 4.60
CA PHE A 118 -4.94 -13.35 5.56
C PHE A 118 -6.40 -13.73 5.37
N LEU A 119 -6.95 -13.53 4.17
CA LEU A 119 -8.37 -13.73 3.88
C LEU A 119 -8.76 -15.20 3.77
N LYS A 120 -7.83 -16.07 3.40
CA LYS A 120 -8.06 -17.52 3.19
C LYS A 120 -9.30 -17.76 2.32
N PRO A 121 -9.39 -17.13 1.13
CA PRO A 121 -10.59 -17.20 0.32
C PRO A 121 -10.83 -18.63 -0.17
N LYS A 122 -12.09 -19.08 -0.14
CA LYS A 122 -12.52 -20.34 -0.77
C LYS A 122 -12.79 -20.20 -2.27
N ARG A 123 -13.04 -18.95 -2.71
CA ARG A 123 -13.33 -18.58 -4.09
C ARG A 123 -12.75 -17.19 -4.33
N ILE A 124 -12.15 -16.98 -5.49
CA ILE A 124 -11.66 -15.66 -5.91
C ILE A 124 -12.26 -15.37 -7.27
N ALA A 125 -12.89 -14.21 -7.42
CA ALA A 125 -13.24 -13.68 -8.72
C ALA A 125 -12.12 -12.74 -9.15
N ILE A 126 -11.34 -13.13 -10.16
CA ILE A 126 -10.28 -12.30 -10.75
C ILE A 126 -10.50 -12.23 -12.27
N GLY A 127 -10.51 -11.02 -12.81
CA GLY A 127 -10.64 -10.75 -14.24
C GLY A 127 -9.25 -10.70 -14.86
N ASP A 128 -9.05 -9.78 -15.80
CA ASP A 128 -7.71 -9.49 -16.30
C ASP A 128 -6.91 -8.74 -15.23
N GLY A 129 -5.94 -9.44 -14.64
CA GLY A 129 -5.03 -8.92 -13.63
C GLY A 129 -3.57 -9.02 -14.08
N TYR A 130 -2.68 -8.38 -13.33
CA TYR A 130 -1.24 -8.54 -13.56
C TYR A 130 -0.83 -10.02 -13.49
N TYR A 131 -0.08 -10.50 -14.49
CA TYR A 131 0.27 -11.91 -14.63
C TYR A 131 0.92 -12.51 -13.36
N GLY A 132 1.75 -11.73 -12.65
CA GLY A 132 2.40 -12.19 -11.43
C GLY A 132 1.40 -12.37 -10.29
N SER A 133 0.39 -11.49 -10.19
CA SER A 133 -0.69 -11.64 -9.22
C SER A 133 -1.51 -12.90 -9.48
N LEU A 134 -1.79 -13.18 -10.76
CA LEU A 134 -2.44 -14.43 -11.19
C LEU A 134 -1.59 -15.66 -10.85
N GLN A 135 -0.27 -15.60 -11.05
CA GLN A 135 0.64 -16.69 -10.69
C GLN A 135 0.68 -16.95 -9.18
N VAL A 136 0.70 -15.91 -8.35
CA VAL A 136 0.64 -16.06 -6.89
C VAL A 136 -0.71 -16.66 -6.46
N ALA A 137 -1.81 -16.20 -7.08
CA ALA A 137 -3.13 -16.77 -6.84
C ALA A 137 -3.17 -18.27 -7.23
N ASN A 138 -2.61 -18.63 -8.39
CA ASN A 138 -2.53 -20.03 -8.86
C ASN A 138 -1.70 -20.91 -7.90
N LEU A 139 -0.61 -20.40 -7.34
CA LEU A 139 0.16 -21.13 -6.31
C LEU A 139 -0.71 -21.38 -5.06
N HIS A 140 -1.45 -20.38 -4.61
CA HIS A 140 -2.41 -20.54 -3.51
C HIS A 140 -3.52 -21.54 -3.85
N GLN A 141 -3.96 -21.57 -5.11
CA GLN A 141 -4.96 -22.51 -5.60
C GLN A 141 -4.48 -23.95 -5.48
N GLN A 142 -3.24 -24.20 -5.90
CA GLN A 142 -2.61 -25.52 -5.79
C GLN A 142 -2.49 -25.99 -4.33
N LEU A 143 -2.33 -25.06 -3.38
CA LEU A 143 -2.18 -25.36 -1.96
C LEU A 143 -3.51 -25.59 -1.23
N THR A 144 -4.59 -24.96 -1.68
CA THR A 144 -5.85 -24.89 -0.90
C THR A 144 -7.10 -25.38 -1.66
N GLY A 145 -7.00 -25.59 -2.97
CA GLY A 145 -8.08 -26.12 -3.82
C GLY A 145 -9.23 -25.14 -4.08
N TRP A 146 -9.02 -23.82 -3.99
CA TRP A 146 -10.07 -22.84 -4.27
C TRP A 146 -10.42 -22.74 -5.76
N GLU A 147 -11.57 -22.12 -6.09
CA GLU A 147 -12.08 -21.99 -7.46
C GLU A 147 -12.09 -20.53 -7.96
N ALA A 148 -11.59 -20.32 -9.19
CA ALA A 148 -11.61 -19.01 -9.86
C ALA A 148 -12.93 -18.75 -10.57
N LEU A 149 -13.52 -17.58 -10.29
CA LEU A 149 -14.78 -17.12 -10.87
C LEU A 149 -14.56 -15.93 -11.81
N SER A 150 -15.43 -15.80 -12.81
CA SER A 150 -15.47 -14.61 -13.68
C SER A 150 -16.04 -13.39 -12.94
N ILE A 151 -15.42 -12.21 -13.14
CA ILE A 151 -15.65 -10.96 -12.40
C ILE A 151 -16.95 -10.22 -12.76
N ARG A 152 -17.75 -10.69 -13.73
CA ARG A 152 -18.79 -9.91 -14.43
C ARG A 152 -19.96 -9.33 -13.57
N ARG A 153 -19.88 -9.32 -12.23
CA ARG A 153 -20.81 -8.63 -11.33
C ARG A 153 -20.07 -7.80 -10.27
N SER A 154 -20.33 -6.51 -10.35
CA SER A 154 -19.77 -5.37 -9.61
C SER A 154 -19.70 -5.52 -8.09
N ALA A 155 -18.85 -4.68 -7.48
CA ALA A 155 -18.63 -4.55 -6.03
C ALA A 155 -19.89 -4.65 -5.16
N ASP A 156 -20.97 -3.98 -5.54
CA ASP A 156 -22.23 -3.98 -4.77
C ASP A 156 -22.88 -5.37 -4.66
N GLU A 157 -22.83 -6.16 -5.73
CA GLU A 157 -23.38 -7.52 -5.74
C GLU A 157 -22.47 -8.49 -4.98
N ALA A 158 -21.16 -8.22 -4.99
CA ALA A 158 -20.17 -8.95 -4.19
C ALA A 158 -20.40 -8.70 -2.68
N HIS A 159 -20.57 -7.44 -2.27
CA HIS A 159 -20.83 -7.06 -0.88
C HIS A 159 -22.18 -7.57 -0.37
N LYS A 160 -23.25 -7.55 -1.18
CA LYS A 160 -24.55 -8.18 -0.83
C LYS A 160 -24.43 -9.66 -0.49
N ARG A 161 -23.40 -10.33 -1.00
CA ARG A 161 -23.11 -11.75 -0.77
C ARG A 161 -22.03 -11.98 0.29
N GLY A 162 -21.58 -10.92 0.97
CA GLY A 162 -20.54 -10.97 2.00
C GLY A 162 -19.12 -11.19 1.45
N ALA A 163 -18.88 -10.93 0.17
CA ALA A 163 -17.54 -10.99 -0.41
C ALA A 163 -16.73 -9.74 -0.05
N TYR A 164 -15.41 -9.86 -0.04
CA TYR A 164 -14.50 -8.73 0.13
C TYR A 164 -14.00 -8.26 -1.23
N LEU A 165 -13.88 -6.95 -1.40
CA LEU A 165 -13.34 -6.32 -2.60
C LEU A 165 -11.89 -5.90 -2.37
N ILE A 166 -11.00 -6.35 -3.25
CA ILE A 166 -9.59 -5.94 -3.26
C ILE A 166 -9.32 -5.26 -4.58
N ILE A 167 -8.75 -4.05 -4.53
CA ILE A 167 -8.38 -3.30 -5.74
C ILE A 167 -6.85 -3.20 -5.79
N ASP A 168 -6.26 -3.72 -6.86
CA ASP A 168 -4.88 -3.40 -7.24
C ASP A 168 -4.86 -2.03 -7.90
N SER A 169 -4.53 -1.01 -7.12
CA SER A 169 -4.52 0.39 -7.52
C SER A 169 -3.14 0.86 -7.99
N THR A 170 -2.27 -0.07 -8.41
CA THR A 170 -0.91 0.24 -8.88
C THR A 170 -0.89 1.30 -10.00
N LEU A 171 -1.88 1.28 -10.91
CA LEU A 171 -2.00 2.23 -12.01
C LEU A 171 -2.89 3.45 -11.68
N GLY A 172 -3.57 3.43 -10.52
CA GLY A 172 -4.36 4.54 -9.99
C GLY A 172 -3.85 4.96 -8.61
N PRO A 173 -2.61 5.46 -8.49
CA PRO A 173 -2.08 5.91 -7.19
C PRO A 173 -2.92 7.06 -6.61
N PRO A 174 -2.76 7.39 -5.31
CA PRO A 174 -3.44 8.51 -4.67
C PRO A 174 -3.31 9.81 -5.47
N GLY A 175 -4.44 10.52 -5.57
CA GLY A 175 -4.60 11.71 -6.42
C GLY A 175 -5.24 11.42 -7.78
N LEU A 176 -5.20 10.18 -8.29
CA LEU A 176 -5.91 9.78 -9.51
C LEU A 176 -7.21 9.02 -9.24
N GLN A 177 -7.24 8.19 -8.19
CA GLN A 177 -8.39 7.39 -7.80
C GLN A 177 -8.44 7.25 -6.29
N ASP A 178 -9.66 7.15 -5.75
CA ASP A 178 -9.91 6.75 -4.36
C ASP A 178 -10.66 5.40 -4.36
N PRO A 179 -9.95 4.27 -4.26
CA PRO A 179 -10.58 2.96 -4.28
C PRO A 179 -11.46 2.68 -3.05
N PHE A 180 -11.23 3.34 -1.91
CA PHE A 180 -12.10 3.18 -0.73
C PHE A 180 -13.47 3.84 -0.97
N ALA A 181 -13.51 4.95 -1.70
CA ALA A 181 -14.78 5.54 -2.18
C ALA A 181 -15.54 4.62 -3.15
N LEU A 182 -14.84 3.65 -3.79
CA LEU A 182 -15.43 2.63 -4.66
C LEU A 182 -15.79 1.33 -3.90
N GLY A 183 -15.66 1.32 -2.56
CA GLY A 183 -16.02 0.18 -1.73
C GLY A 183 -14.91 -0.86 -1.54
N ALA A 184 -13.65 -0.55 -1.82
CA ALA A 184 -12.56 -1.48 -1.53
C ALA A 184 -12.47 -1.80 -0.02
N ASP A 185 -12.23 -3.07 0.31
CA ASP A 185 -11.89 -3.51 1.67
C ASP A 185 -10.37 -3.49 1.89
N ILE A 186 -9.60 -3.81 0.84
CA ILE A 186 -8.14 -3.70 0.79
C ILE A 186 -7.72 -3.04 -0.52
N ILE A 187 -6.82 -2.09 -0.44
CA ILE A 187 -6.13 -1.52 -1.60
C ILE A 187 -4.72 -2.06 -1.63
N MET A 188 -4.37 -2.71 -2.74
CA MET A 188 -3.03 -3.16 -3.01
C MET A 188 -2.33 -2.19 -3.95
N HIS A 189 -1.09 -1.84 -3.67
CA HIS A 189 -0.22 -1.21 -4.66
C HIS A 189 1.09 -1.98 -4.78
N SER A 190 1.58 -2.14 -6.01
CA SER A 190 2.99 -2.37 -6.27
C SER A 190 3.73 -1.03 -6.15
N GLY A 191 4.24 -0.74 -4.96
CA GLY A 191 5.08 0.43 -4.67
C GLY A 191 6.31 0.57 -5.57
N THR A 192 6.72 -0.49 -6.27
CA THR A 192 7.73 -0.45 -7.35
C THR A 192 7.41 0.51 -8.49
N LYS A 193 6.12 0.84 -8.71
CA LYS A 193 5.67 1.64 -9.84
C LYS A 193 5.62 3.12 -9.47
N CYS A 194 4.43 3.71 -9.35
CA CYS A 194 4.28 5.16 -9.15
C CYS A 194 4.87 5.65 -7.82
N PHE A 195 4.80 4.85 -6.73
CA PHE A 195 5.33 5.25 -5.43
C PHE A 195 6.85 5.41 -5.46
N GLY A 196 7.57 4.38 -5.92
CA GLY A 196 9.02 4.44 -6.13
C GLY A 196 9.39 5.41 -7.26
N GLY A 197 8.79 5.30 -8.43
CA GLY A 197 8.88 6.30 -9.51
C GLY A 197 10.27 6.53 -10.14
N HIS A 198 11.32 5.95 -9.57
CA HIS A 198 12.72 6.13 -9.96
C HIS A 198 13.39 4.82 -10.41
N TYR A 199 12.62 3.73 -10.55
CA TYR A 199 13.09 2.42 -11.03
C TYR A 199 14.18 1.76 -10.15
N ASP A 200 14.22 2.10 -8.86
CA ASP A 200 15.24 1.69 -7.88
C ASP A 200 14.66 1.04 -6.61
N LEU A 201 13.34 0.79 -6.57
CA LEU A 201 12.62 0.29 -5.40
C LEU A 201 11.75 -0.92 -5.73
N LEU A 202 11.88 -2.00 -4.98
CA LEU A 202 10.85 -3.05 -4.89
C LEU A 202 10.02 -2.85 -3.62
N CYS A 203 8.71 -2.74 -3.77
CA CYS A 203 7.81 -2.51 -2.64
C CYS A 203 6.40 -2.96 -3.00
N GLY A 204 5.69 -3.52 -2.02
CA GLY A 204 4.25 -3.72 -2.05
C GLY A 204 3.59 -3.06 -0.86
N THR A 205 2.35 -2.61 -1.00
CA THR A 205 1.58 -2.02 0.08
C THR A 205 0.20 -2.64 0.14
N LEU A 206 -0.33 -2.81 1.36
CA LEU A 206 -1.73 -3.12 1.61
C LEU A 206 -2.30 -2.04 2.51
N SER A 207 -3.30 -1.33 2.03
CA SER A 207 -4.06 -0.34 2.80
C SER A 207 -5.42 -0.93 3.11
N ILE A 208 -5.80 -0.91 4.39
CA ILE A 208 -7.02 -1.54 4.88
C ILE A 208 -8.08 -0.48 5.04
N GLN A 209 -9.32 -0.81 4.71
CA GLN A 209 -10.46 0.09 4.93
C GLN A 209 -10.54 0.49 6.41
N PRO A 210 -10.62 1.79 6.77
CA PRO A 210 -10.54 2.23 8.17
C PRO A 210 -11.55 1.56 9.11
N ALA A 211 -12.75 1.26 8.62
CA ALA A 211 -13.79 0.56 9.38
C ALA A 211 -13.39 -0.86 9.83
N ARG A 212 -12.32 -1.45 9.27
CA ARG A 212 -11.83 -2.80 9.57
C ARG A 212 -10.49 -2.81 10.30
N GLU A 213 -9.92 -1.64 10.57
CA GLU A 213 -8.56 -1.48 11.12
C GLU A 213 -8.30 -2.35 12.36
N GLU A 214 -9.19 -2.27 13.35
CA GLU A 214 -9.02 -2.90 14.67
C GLU A 214 -8.75 -4.41 14.59
N SER A 215 -9.41 -5.09 13.66
CA SER A 215 -9.28 -6.55 13.52
C SER A 215 -8.25 -6.96 12.47
N TRP A 216 -8.15 -6.25 11.35
CA TRP A 216 -7.36 -6.72 10.20
C TRP A 216 -5.90 -6.29 10.27
N PHE A 217 -5.65 -5.06 10.73
CA PHE A 217 -4.29 -4.50 10.73
C PHE A 217 -3.36 -5.31 11.63
N LYS A 218 -3.82 -5.67 12.83
CA LYS A 218 -3.05 -6.48 13.78
C LYS A 218 -2.65 -7.83 13.18
N THR A 219 -3.62 -8.56 12.61
CA THR A 219 -3.35 -9.89 12.03
C THR A 219 -2.43 -9.82 10.82
N LEU A 220 -2.61 -8.86 9.92
CA LEU A 220 -1.71 -8.68 8.76
C LEU A 220 -0.29 -8.30 9.19
N HIS A 221 -0.15 -7.48 10.24
CA HIS A 221 1.14 -7.13 10.83
C HIS A 221 1.85 -8.34 11.44
N GLU A 222 1.12 -9.15 12.23
CA GLU A 222 1.63 -10.40 12.80
C GLU A 222 2.05 -11.39 11.71
N GLN A 223 1.21 -11.59 10.69
CA GLN A 223 1.51 -12.47 9.56
C GLN A 223 2.73 -12.00 8.77
N ARG A 224 2.86 -10.71 8.48
CA ARG A 224 4.07 -10.15 7.84
C ARG A 224 5.31 -10.44 8.68
N THR A 225 5.21 -10.29 10.00
CA THR A 225 6.32 -10.53 10.93
C THR A 225 6.73 -12.01 10.93
N ILE A 226 5.76 -12.93 10.90
CA ILE A 226 5.98 -14.38 10.85
C ILE A 226 6.57 -14.80 9.50
N LEU A 227 5.98 -14.35 8.40
CA LEU A 227 6.40 -14.69 7.03
C LEU A 227 7.71 -14.00 6.64
N GLY A 228 8.08 -12.92 7.33
CA GLY A 228 9.31 -12.17 7.08
C GLY A 228 9.33 -11.37 5.78
N SER A 229 8.17 -11.16 5.15
CA SER A 229 8.01 -10.42 3.89
C SER A 229 8.09 -8.90 4.07
N VAL A 230 9.02 -8.43 4.90
CA VAL A 230 9.18 -7.03 5.30
C VAL A 230 9.99 -6.24 4.27
N LEU A 231 9.66 -4.96 4.12
CA LEU A 231 10.46 -4.03 3.32
C LEU A 231 11.76 -3.67 4.06
N GLY A 232 12.89 -3.71 3.35
CA GLY A 232 14.21 -3.39 3.90
C GLY A 232 14.39 -1.90 4.20
N SER A 233 15.30 -1.57 5.12
CA SER A 233 15.45 -0.18 5.59
C SER A 233 15.91 0.81 4.51
N MET A 234 16.72 0.36 3.55
CA MET A 234 17.17 1.20 2.44
C MET A 234 16.01 1.46 1.47
N GLU A 235 15.25 0.42 1.15
CA GLU A 235 14.06 0.47 0.30
C GLU A 235 12.99 1.38 0.92
N VAL A 236 12.80 1.30 2.23
CA VAL A 236 11.92 2.20 2.97
C VAL A 236 12.35 3.66 2.80
N TRP A 237 13.66 3.95 2.93
CA TRP A 237 14.19 5.30 2.76
C TRP A 237 14.00 5.80 1.32
N LEU A 238 14.26 4.96 0.32
CA LEU A 238 13.98 5.27 -1.09
C LEU A 238 12.49 5.53 -1.33
N GLY A 239 11.61 4.77 -0.69
CA GLY A 239 10.17 4.98 -0.71
C GLY A 239 9.78 6.35 -0.16
N LEU A 240 10.25 6.70 1.05
CA LEU A 240 10.01 8.01 1.65
C LEU A 240 10.52 9.16 0.79
N ARG A 241 11.75 9.06 0.25
CA ARG A 241 12.29 10.02 -0.71
C ARG A 241 11.37 10.18 -1.91
N SER A 242 10.89 9.07 -2.45
CA SER A 242 10.14 9.05 -3.70
C SER A 242 8.72 9.59 -3.56
N LEU A 243 8.05 9.34 -2.44
CA LEU A 243 6.69 9.82 -2.18
C LEU A 243 6.60 11.35 -2.17
N ARG A 244 7.66 12.04 -1.74
CA ARG A 244 7.72 13.51 -1.69
C ARG A 244 7.54 14.20 -3.04
N THR A 245 7.78 13.49 -4.16
CA THR A 245 7.57 14.00 -5.51
C THR A 245 6.43 13.28 -6.25
N LEU A 246 5.65 12.44 -5.55
CA LEU A 246 4.60 11.61 -6.14
C LEU A 246 3.60 12.43 -6.94
N GLU A 247 2.99 13.44 -6.32
CA GLU A 247 1.95 14.26 -6.95
C GLU A 247 2.45 14.90 -8.26
N LEU A 248 3.63 15.53 -8.21
CA LEU A 248 4.23 16.20 -9.37
C LEU A 248 4.53 15.22 -10.51
N ARG A 249 5.13 14.07 -10.18
CA ARG A 249 5.49 13.04 -11.17
C ARG A 249 4.25 12.44 -11.80
N VAL A 250 3.29 12.00 -11.00
CA VAL A 250 2.07 11.34 -11.47
C VAL A 250 1.26 12.29 -12.34
N ARG A 251 1.05 13.53 -11.88
CA ARG A 251 0.32 14.53 -12.66
C ARG A 251 0.98 14.78 -14.02
N ARG A 252 2.30 15.00 -14.05
CA ARG A 252 3.01 15.20 -15.32
C ARG A 252 2.98 13.96 -16.22
N GLN A 253 3.07 12.76 -15.64
CA GLN A 253 2.95 11.52 -16.40
C GLN A 253 1.57 11.40 -17.05
N SER A 254 0.49 11.71 -16.32
CA SER A 254 -0.88 11.73 -16.84
C SER A 254 -1.07 12.78 -17.94
N GLU A 255 -0.56 14.00 -17.75
CA GLU A 255 -0.59 15.08 -18.74
C GLU A 255 0.12 14.67 -20.04
N ASN A 256 1.34 14.15 -19.94
CA ASN A 256 2.14 13.70 -21.09
C ASN A 256 1.48 12.51 -21.82
N ALA A 257 0.99 11.52 -21.07
CA ALA A 257 0.30 10.38 -21.64
C ALA A 257 -0.96 10.80 -22.40
N THR A 258 -1.74 11.73 -21.83
CA THR A 258 -2.94 12.29 -22.47
C THR A 258 -2.58 12.98 -23.78
N ALA A 259 -1.56 13.83 -23.79
CA ALA A 259 -1.12 14.53 -25.00
C ALA A 259 -0.69 13.55 -26.11
N LEU A 260 0.06 12.50 -25.76
CA LEU A 260 0.52 11.47 -26.70
C LEU A 260 -0.63 10.62 -27.24
N VAL A 261 -1.57 10.23 -26.39
CA VAL A 261 -2.77 9.47 -26.77
C VAL A 261 -3.65 10.28 -27.72
N LEU A 262 -3.87 11.56 -27.43
CA LEU A 262 -4.63 12.46 -28.30
C LEU A 262 -3.93 12.63 -29.65
N TRP A 263 -2.61 12.84 -29.66
CA TRP A 263 -1.84 12.93 -30.89
C TRP A 263 -1.96 11.66 -31.74
N LEU A 264 -1.79 10.47 -31.14
CA LEU A 264 -1.97 9.19 -31.84
C LEU A 264 -3.38 9.02 -32.40
N TYR A 265 -4.39 9.40 -31.62
CA TYR A 265 -5.79 9.31 -32.01
C TYR A 265 -6.11 10.22 -33.21
N GLU A 266 -5.59 11.45 -33.22
CA GLU A 266 -5.75 12.37 -34.37
C GLU A 266 -5.01 11.85 -35.62
N CYS A 267 -3.81 11.29 -35.48
CA CYS A 267 -3.10 10.66 -36.60
C CYS A 267 -3.89 9.47 -37.20
N LEU A 268 -4.61 8.70 -36.38
CA LEU A 268 -5.47 7.62 -36.87
C LEU A 268 -6.69 8.13 -37.66
N LYS A 269 -7.13 9.37 -37.43
CA LYS A 269 -8.21 10.00 -38.19
C LYS A 269 -7.72 10.72 -39.45
N SER A 270 -6.55 11.34 -39.39
CA SER A 270 -5.92 12.11 -40.47
C SER A 270 -5.74 11.29 -41.76
N GLU A 271 -5.98 11.87 -42.93
CA GLU A 271 -5.76 11.19 -44.21
C GLU A 271 -4.26 11.06 -44.57
N PHE A 272 -3.40 11.86 -43.95
CA PHE A 272 -2.00 12.02 -44.36
C PHE A 272 -1.00 11.23 -43.50
N ASP A 273 -1.42 10.73 -42.33
CA ASP A 273 -0.55 10.04 -41.36
C ASP A 273 -0.44 8.53 -41.61
N TYR A 274 -0.02 8.17 -42.83
CA TYR A 274 0.00 6.79 -43.31
C TYR A 274 0.94 5.87 -42.50
N VAL A 275 2.03 6.40 -41.92
CA VAL A 275 2.99 5.61 -41.13
C VAL A 275 2.37 5.16 -39.82
N VAL A 276 1.71 6.07 -39.11
CA VAL A 276 1.09 5.77 -37.81
C VAL A 276 -0.02 4.73 -37.98
N LYS A 277 -0.87 4.87 -39.01
CA LYS A 277 -1.93 3.90 -39.32
C LYS A 277 -1.42 2.49 -39.65
N LYS A 278 -0.20 2.36 -40.19
CA LYS A 278 0.40 1.05 -40.45
C LYS A 278 0.91 0.35 -39.19
N ILE A 279 1.27 1.11 -38.15
CA ILE A 279 1.90 0.58 -36.93
C ILE A 279 0.88 0.44 -35.79
N VAL A 280 -0.01 1.43 -35.65
CA VAL A 280 -0.97 1.52 -34.55
C VAL A 280 -2.32 1.01 -35.04
N ALA A 281 -2.75 -0.16 -34.56
CA ALA A 281 -4.03 -0.74 -34.93
C ALA A 281 -5.23 -0.01 -34.28
N ALA A 282 -5.10 0.34 -33.00
CA ALA A 282 -6.14 1.05 -32.26
C ALA A 282 -5.54 1.74 -31.02
N VAL A 283 -6.23 2.79 -30.55
CA VAL A 283 -5.98 3.45 -29.28
C VAL A 283 -7.24 3.28 -28.42
N ARG A 284 -7.10 2.71 -27.23
CA ARG A 284 -8.21 2.43 -26.31
C ARG A 284 -7.85 2.88 -24.91
N HIS A 285 -8.84 3.31 -24.14
CA HIS A 285 -8.66 3.59 -22.72
C HIS A 285 -8.75 2.28 -21.93
N ALA A 286 -7.73 1.99 -21.11
CA ALA A 286 -7.62 0.70 -20.43
C ALA A 286 -8.79 0.38 -19.49
N SER A 287 -9.43 1.41 -18.92
CA SER A 287 -10.56 1.25 -17.98
C SER A 287 -11.95 1.47 -18.58
N LEU A 288 -12.06 1.79 -19.88
CA LEU A 288 -13.35 2.03 -20.57
C LEU A 288 -13.49 1.06 -21.73
N GLN A 289 -13.40 -0.23 -21.44
CA GLN A 289 -13.62 -1.27 -22.44
C GLN A 289 -15.08 -1.67 -22.42
N GLU A 290 -15.85 -1.24 -23.42
CA GLU A 290 -17.30 -1.51 -23.52
C GLU A 290 -17.61 -3.02 -23.46
N GLY A 291 -16.72 -3.88 -23.99
CA GLY A 291 -16.88 -5.34 -23.94
C GLY A 291 -16.64 -6.00 -22.58
N ASP A 292 -16.06 -5.27 -21.61
CA ASP A 292 -15.84 -5.73 -20.23
C ASP A 292 -16.95 -5.25 -19.28
N MET A 293 -17.85 -4.39 -19.77
CA MET A 293 -18.95 -3.77 -19.00
C MET A 293 -20.30 -4.50 -19.20
N ASP A 294 -20.35 -5.50 -20.09
CA ASP A 294 -21.49 -6.41 -20.39
C ASP A 294 -21.18 -7.87 -20.01
#